data_AF-A0A353YF03-F1
#
_entry.id   AF-A0A353YF03-F1
#
_cell.length_a   1.000
_cell.length_b   1.000
_cell.length_c   1.000
_cell.angle_alpha   90.00
_cell.angle_beta   90.00
_cell.angle_gamma   90.00
#
_symmetry.space_group_name_H-M   'P 1'
#
loop_
_entity.id
_entity.type
_entity.pdbx_description
1 polymer ?
#
loop_
_entity_poly.entity_id
_entity_poly.type
_entity_poly.pdbx_seq_one_letter_code
_entity_poly.pdbx_strand_id
1 'polypeptide(L)' 'MDLDDLEPKKAKRYELGQDLSKLSVGELKAVIEALKDEIARVEATLASKQSSKSAAEAAFKR' A
#
# COMPACT_ATOMS: atom_id res chain seq x y z
N MET A 1 -7.46 -18.87 17.40
CA MET A 1 -6.46 -19.25 16.39
C MET A 1 -6.82 -18.44 15.16
N ASP A 2 -6.35 -17.20 15.10
CA ASP A 2 -6.68 -16.28 14.00
C ASP A 2 -5.94 -16.74 12.75
N LEU A 3 -6.67 -17.27 11.78
CA LEU A 3 -6.12 -17.81 10.53
C LEU A 3 -5.59 -16.74 9.57
N ASP A 4 -5.72 -15.46 9.92
CA ASP A 4 -5.28 -14.32 9.09
C ASP A 4 -3.75 -14.07 9.16
N ASP A 5 -3.01 -14.71 10.06
CA ASP A 5 -1.55 -14.49 10.24
C ASP A 5 -0.68 -15.50 9.43
N LEU A 6 -1.29 -16.33 8.59
CA LEU A 6 -0.64 -17.34 7.75
C LEU A 6 -0.40 -16.89 6.30
N GLU A 7 -0.67 -15.63 5.97
CA GLU A 7 -0.28 -15.13 4.65
C GLU A 7 1.26 -15.05 4.58
N PRO A 8 1.92 -15.72 3.62
CA PRO A 8 3.34 -15.55 3.43
C PRO A 8 3.58 -14.06 3.19
N LYS A 9 4.27 -13.39 4.13
CA LYS A 9 4.71 -12.01 3.97
C LYS A 9 5.57 -11.97 2.71
N LYS A 10 4.93 -11.62 1.58
CA LYS A 10 5.60 -11.48 0.28
C LYS A 10 6.84 -10.65 0.56
N ALA A 11 8.02 -11.21 0.24
CA ALA A 11 9.28 -10.51 0.42
C ALA A 11 9.10 -9.10 -0.14
N LYS A 12 9.29 -8.08 0.70
CA LYS A 12 9.14 -6.69 0.29
C LYS A 12 10.09 -6.48 -0.89
N ARG A 13 9.53 -6.20 -2.07
CA ARG A 13 10.31 -5.98 -3.30
C ARG A 13 11.24 -4.77 -3.19
N TYR A 14 11.03 -3.91 -2.19
CA TYR A 14 11.81 -2.72 -1.89
C TYR A 14 11.56 -2.28 -0.44
N GLU A 15 12.50 -1.53 0.13
CA GLU A 15 12.37 -0.91 1.45
C GLU A 15 12.40 0.62 1.35
N LEU A 16 11.59 1.30 2.18
CA LEU A 16 11.60 2.75 2.29
C LEU A 16 12.92 3.21 2.91
N GLY A 17 13.60 4.13 2.23
CA GLY A 17 14.91 4.63 2.68
C GLY A 17 16.08 3.67 2.44
N GLN A 18 15.90 2.63 1.61
CA GLN A 18 17.01 1.76 1.21
C GLN A 18 18.12 2.56 0.49
N ASP A 19 19.36 2.12 0.64
CA ASP A 19 20.47 2.68 -0.13
C ASP A 19 20.34 2.32 -1.61
N LEU A 20 20.19 3.35 -2.45
CA LEU A 20 20.03 3.21 -3.90
C LEU A 20 21.37 3.20 -4.64
N SER A 21 22.48 3.50 -3.96
CA SER A 21 23.78 3.75 -4.59
C SER A 21 24.36 2.54 -5.32
N LYS A 22 23.92 1.33 -4.95
CA LYS A 22 24.39 0.06 -5.52
C LYS A 22 23.42 -0.54 -6.55
N LEU A 23 22.27 0.09 -6.79
CA LEU A 23 21.27 -0.39 -7.73
C LEU A 23 21.60 0.09 -9.15
N SER A 24 21.44 -0.81 -10.12
CA SER A 24 21.46 -0.47 -11.54
C SER A 24 20.22 0.34 -11.94
N VAL A 25 20.28 1.00 -13.09
CA VAL A 25 19.14 1.74 -13.65
C VAL A 25 17.90 0.86 -13.82
N GLY A 26 18.07 -0.42 -14.19
CA GLY A 26 16.95 -1.36 -14.33
C GLY A 26 16.28 -1.67 -12.99
N GLU A 27 17.09 -1.88 -11.95
CA GLU A 27 16.60 -2.13 -10.60
C GLU A 27 15.91 -0.89 -10.02
N LEU A 28 16.46 0.31 -10.24
CA LEU A 28 15.81 1.57 -9.85
C LEU A 28 14.44 1.73 -10.50
N LYS A 29 14.29 1.41 -11.79
CA LYS A 29 13.00 1.40 -12.47
C LYS A 29 12.03 0.40 -11.84
N ALA A 30 12.49 -0.81 -11.54
CA ALA A 30 11.65 -1.82 -10.89
C ALA A 30 11.18 -1.37 -9.49
N VAL A 31 12.05 -0.72 -8.71
CA VAL A 31 11.69 -0.14 -7.41
C VAL A 31 10.66 0.98 -7.56
N ILE A 32 10.82 1.87 -8.54
CA ILE A 32 9.87 2.95 -8.81
C ILE A 32 8.48 2.39 -9.14
N GLU A 33 8.39 1.42 -10.04
CA GLU A 33 7.10 0.84 -10.41
C GLU A 33 6.44 0.14 -9.22
N ALA A 34 7.20 -0.61 -8.44
CA ALA A 34 6.68 -1.26 -7.25
C ALA A 34 6.18 -0.26 -6.18
N LEU A 35 6.87 0.87 -6.00
CA LEU A 35 6.42 1.96 -5.13
C LEU A 35 5.13 2.63 -5.63
N LYS A 36 4.99 2.83 -6.95
CA LYS A 36 3.76 3.39 -7.53
C LYS A 36 2.55 2.48 -7.33
N ASP A 37 2.72 1.18 -7.54
CA ASP A 37 1.67 0.18 -7.28
C ASP A 37 1.20 0.24 -5.82
N GLU A 38 2.15 0.41 -4.90
CA GLU A 38 1.84 0.53 -3.49
C GLU A 38 1.11 1.83 -3.14
N ILE A 39 1.52 2.96 -3.73
CA ILE A 39 0.80 4.23 -3.59
C ILE A 39 -0.65 4.05 -4.05
N ALA A 40 -0.88 3.46 -5.22
CA ALA A 40 -2.22 3.24 -5.75
C ALA A 40 -3.07 2.35 -4.83
N ARG A 41 -2.48 1.30 -4.24
CA ARG A 41 -3.16 0.43 -3.27
C ARG A 41 -3.57 1.20 -2.00
N VAL A 42 -2.67 2.04 -1.48
CA VAL A 42 -2.93 2.86 -0.29
C VAL A 42 -4.02 3.89 -0.58
N GLU A 43 -3.97 4.56 -1.73
CA GLU A 43 -4.99 5.51 -2.18
C GLU A 43 -6.36 4.86 -2.33
N ALA A 44 -6.44 3.67 -2.95
CA ALA A 44 -7.69 2.92 -3.07
C ALA A 44 -8.27 2.55 -1.70
N THR A 45 -7.42 2.13 -0.76
CA THR A 45 -7.82 1.82 0.62
C THR A 45 -8.32 3.07 1.35
N LEU A 46 -7.62 4.21 1.19
CA LEU A 46 -8.02 5.49 1.75
C LEU A 46 -9.39 5.93 1.21
N ALA A 47 -9.60 5.85 -0.10
CA ALA A 47 -10.86 6.22 -0.74
C ALA A 47 -12.02 5.36 -0.23
N SER A 48 -11.82 4.05 -0.10
CA SER A 48 -12.81 3.14 0.48
C SER A 48 -13.16 3.52 1.93
N LYS A 49 -12.16 3.77 2.78
CA LYS A 49 -12.39 4.17 4.17
C LYS A 49 -13.10 5.53 4.28
N GLN A 50 -12.74 6.50 3.44
CA GLN A 50 -13.38 7.81 3.43
C GLN A 50 -14.84 7.72 2.99
N SER A 51 -15.14 6.93 1.96
CA SER A 51 -16.51 6.67 1.50
C SER A 51 -17.37 6.06 2.62
N SER A 52 -16.84 5.07 3.33
CA SER A 52 -17.50 4.47 4.48
C SER A 52 -17.74 5.48 5.61
N LYS A 53 -16.76 6.35 5.90
CA LYS A 53 -16.90 7.39 6.92
C LYS A 53 -17.99 8.40 6.54
N SER A 54 -18.00 8.89 5.30
CA SER A 54 -19.01 9.84 4.83
C SER A 54 -20.41 9.22 4.79
N ALA A 55 -20.53 7.94 4.43
CA ALA A 55 -21.81 7.22 4.48
C ALA A 55 -22.33 7.08 5.93
N ALA A 56 -21.45 6.77 6.88
CA ALA A 56 -21.80 6.72 8.29
C ALA A 56 -22.23 8.09 8.82
N GLU A 57 -21.46 9.15 8.55
CA GLU A 57 -21.79 10.53 8.97
C GLU A 57 -23.16 10.99 8.42
N ALA A 58 -23.51 10.63 7.19
CA ALA A 58 -24.83 10.92 6.61
C ALA A 58 -25.97 10.11 7.25
N ALA A 59 -25.70 8.89 7.71
CA ALA A 59 -26.68 8.06 8.42
C ALA A 59 -26.95 8.55 9.84
N PHE A 60 -25.96 9.13 10.52
CA PHE A 60 -26.08 9.67 11.88
C PHE A 60 -26.64 11.10 11.96
N LYS A 61 -26.77 11.82 10.84
CA LYS A 61 -27.30 13.20 10.78
C LYS A 61 -28.78 13.28 10.39
N ARG A 62 -29.49 12.15 10.41
CA ARG A 62 -30.96 12.07 10.31
C ARG A 62 -31.60 12.03 11.68
#